data_AF-A0A813DDV3-F1
#
_entry.id   AF-A0A813DDV3-F1
#
_cell.length_a   1.000
_cell.length_b   1.000
_cell.length_c   1.000
_cell.angle_alpha   90.00
_cell.angle_beta   90.00
_cell.angle_gamma   90.00
#
_symmetry.space_group_name_H-M   'P 1'
#
loop_
_entity.id
_entity.type
_entity.pdbx_description
1 polymer ?
#
loop_
_entity_poly.entity_id
_entity_poly.type
_entity_poly.pdbx_seq_one_letter_code
_entity_poly.pdbx_strand_id
1 'polypeptide(L)'
;YQSQCVEAAKDRNLLVVLPTNSGKTRIAAELLDHHLRLAASLKDLDAGGGLLLASRRKRRWCVFLAPTGPLAEQQGAVLAQHCAVEPADAESESDQDDPQESSIGGQPLRKIRSPGSGDGLARIGVLRGQQRLGPKGARRCLSGKRAWDRCDVLVMTPDLLLDALVHAWVRLEEIALLILDEAHSLRGNAAYALLMRRFYGTTHPEKRPRVLALSASPLSGRSGK
;
A
#
# COMPACT_ATOMS: atom_id res chain seq x y z
N TYR A 1 21.87 -5.89 -12.01
CA TYR A 1 20.50 -5.93 -12.54
C TYR A 1 19.48 -5.36 -11.56
N GLN A 2 19.47 -5.74 -10.27
CA GLN A 2 18.49 -5.23 -9.28
C GLN A 2 18.45 -3.69 -9.23
N SER A 3 19.61 -3.03 -9.08
CA SER A 3 19.70 -1.56 -9.07
C SER A 3 19.23 -0.93 -10.39
N GLN A 4 19.45 -1.58 -11.54
CA GLN A 4 18.95 -1.10 -12.82
C GLN A 4 17.41 -1.20 -12.91
N CYS A 5 16.82 -2.27 -12.35
CA CYS A 5 15.37 -2.40 -12.25
C CYS A 5 14.78 -1.33 -11.33
N VAL A 6 15.42 -1.06 -10.19
CA VAL A 6 14.99 -0.01 -9.26
C VAL A 6 15.07 1.36 -9.94
N GLU A 7 16.21 1.69 -10.55
CA GLU A 7 16.39 2.96 -11.24
C GLU A 7 15.36 3.17 -12.35
N ALA A 8 15.13 2.14 -13.16
CA ALA A 8 14.08 2.15 -14.16
C ALA A 8 12.69 2.35 -13.55
N ALA A 9 12.39 1.74 -12.40
CA ALA A 9 11.06 1.79 -11.79
C ALA A 9 10.75 3.12 -11.08
N LYS A 10 11.76 3.98 -10.84
CA LYS A 10 11.54 5.33 -10.33
C LYS A 10 10.75 6.19 -11.33
N ASP A 11 11.10 6.10 -12.61
CA ASP A 11 10.59 7.00 -13.63
C ASP A 11 9.49 6.40 -14.52
N ARG A 12 9.36 5.08 -14.58
CA ARG A 12 8.38 4.39 -15.44
C ARG A 12 7.76 3.19 -14.75
N ASN A 13 6.57 2.82 -15.22
CA ASN A 13 5.96 1.55 -14.84
C ASN A 13 6.79 0.39 -15.40
N LEU A 14 7.03 -0.63 -14.59
CA LEU A 14 7.96 -1.72 -14.95
C LEU A 14 7.38 -3.09 -14.58
N LEU A 15 7.43 -4.04 -15.53
CA LEU A 15 7.24 -5.46 -15.27
C LEU A 15 8.62 -6.12 -15.19
N VAL A 16 9.00 -6.59 -14.01
CA VAL A 16 10.23 -7.32 -13.76
C VAL A 16 9.93 -8.81 -13.75
N VAL A 17 10.46 -9.52 -14.74
CA VAL A 17 10.38 -10.98 -14.84
C VAL A 17 11.74 -11.56 -14.47
N LEU A 18 11.82 -12.16 -13.28
CA LEU A 18 13.05 -12.78 -12.75
C LEU A 18 12.69 -14.10 -12.07
N PRO A 19 13.54 -15.14 -12.15
CA PRO A 19 13.26 -16.41 -11.49
C PRO A 19 13.02 -16.24 -9.98
N THR A 20 12.37 -17.23 -9.36
CA THR A 20 12.24 -17.27 -7.89
C THR A 20 13.61 -17.14 -7.22
N ASN A 21 13.63 -16.57 -6.01
CA ASN A 21 14.86 -16.30 -5.25
C ASN A 21 15.87 -15.33 -5.88
N SER A 22 15.51 -14.57 -6.93
CA SER A 22 16.39 -13.55 -7.55
C SER A 22 16.36 -12.18 -6.85
N GLY A 23 15.79 -12.10 -5.65
CA GLY A 23 15.64 -10.84 -4.90
C GLY A 23 14.60 -9.86 -5.46
N LYS A 24 13.50 -10.36 -6.04
CA LYS A 24 12.37 -9.52 -6.49
C LYS A 24 11.81 -8.64 -5.38
N THR A 25 11.61 -9.20 -4.18
CA THR A 25 11.17 -8.44 -3.00
C THR A 25 12.16 -7.33 -2.62
N ARG A 26 13.47 -7.51 -2.86
CA ARG A 26 14.48 -6.47 -2.62
C ARG A 26 14.31 -5.28 -3.55
N ILE A 27 13.98 -5.52 -4.82
CA ILE A 27 13.66 -4.45 -5.79
C ILE A 27 12.43 -3.66 -5.31
N ALA A 28 11.39 -4.35 -4.83
CA ALA A 28 10.21 -3.70 -4.25
C ALA A 28 10.54 -2.88 -3.01
N ALA A 29 11.32 -3.43 -2.07
CA ALA A 29 11.71 -2.74 -0.84
C ALA A 29 12.51 -1.46 -1.15
N GLU A 30 13.49 -1.54 -2.06
CA GLU A 30 14.33 -0.39 -2.42
C GLU A 30 13.52 0.71 -3.13
N LEU A 31 12.60 0.33 -4.03
CA LEU A 31 11.70 1.28 -4.68
C LEU A 31 10.71 1.92 -3.71
N LEU A 32 10.19 1.14 -2.76
CA LEU A 32 9.29 1.60 -1.72
C LEU A 32 9.99 2.63 -0.83
N ASP A 33 11.19 2.30 -0.35
CA ASP A 33 11.99 3.18 0.50
C ASP A 33 12.32 4.51 -0.20
N HIS A 34 12.64 4.47 -1.50
CA HIS A 34 12.79 5.68 -2.30
C HIS A 34 11.54 6.57 -2.29
N HIS A 35 10.35 5.99 -2.49
CA HIS A 35 9.09 6.74 -2.46
C HIS A 35 8.78 7.31 -1.07
N LEU A 36 9.11 6.58 -0.01
CA LEU A 36 8.93 7.03 1.37
C LEU A 36 9.83 8.22 1.71
N ARG A 37 11.11 8.20 1.29
CA ARG A 37 12.03 9.33 1.47
C ARG A 37 11.57 10.58 0.72
N LEU A 38 11.09 10.42 -0.52
CA LEU A 38 10.52 11.54 -1.28
C LEU A 38 9.29 12.12 -0.56
N ALA A 39 8.42 11.26 -0.04
CA ALA A 39 7.25 11.70 0.72
C ALA A 39 7.62 12.41 2.04
N ALA A 40 8.71 12.01 2.70
CA ALA A 40 9.23 12.67 3.90
C ALA A 40 9.82 14.05 3.57
N SER A 41 10.70 14.14 2.57
CA SER A 41 11.33 15.41 2.16
C SER A 41 10.31 16.47 1.73
N LEU A 42 9.22 16.07 1.09
CA LEU A 42 8.13 16.99 0.74
C LEU A 42 7.39 17.53 1.99
N LYS A 43 7.28 16.76 3.08
CA LYS A 43 6.68 17.22 4.34
C LYS A 43 7.57 18.25 5.04
N ASP A 44 8.89 18.09 4.98
CA ASP A 44 9.84 19.01 5.62
C ASP A 44 9.83 20.39 4.94
N LEU A 45 9.72 20.42 3.61
CA LEU A 45 9.58 21.66 2.85
C LEU A 45 8.30 22.43 3.21
N ASP A 46 7.20 21.71 3.44
CA ASP A 46 5.92 22.31 3.85
C ASP A 46 5.97 22.87 5.29
N ALA A 47 6.78 22.26 6.17
CA ALA A 47 6.98 22.74 7.55
C ALA A 47 7.78 24.04 7.63
N GLY A 48 8.56 24.37 6.59
CA GLY A 48 9.45 25.54 6.50
C GLY A 48 8.78 26.89 6.15
N GLY A 49 7.45 26.98 6.07
CA GLY A 49 6.75 28.28 6.03
C GLY A 49 6.71 29.01 4.68
N GLY A 50 6.65 28.30 3.55
CA GLY A 50 6.39 28.92 2.24
C GLY A 50 4.90 29.21 2.00
N LEU A 51 4.47 30.47 2.18
CA LEU A 51 3.08 30.94 2.12
C LEU A 51 2.35 30.81 0.75
N LEU A 52 2.92 30.22 -0.29
CA LEU A 52 2.34 30.31 -1.64
C LEU A 52 2.04 29.01 -2.37
N LEU A 53 2.26 27.84 -1.77
CA LEU A 53 1.85 26.59 -2.40
C LEU A 53 1.43 25.49 -1.42
N ALA A 54 0.77 25.85 -0.32
CA ALA A 54 0.02 24.90 0.50
C ALA A 54 -1.24 24.38 -0.22
N SER A 55 -1.13 24.03 -1.52
CA SER A 55 -2.01 23.04 -2.10
C SER A 55 -1.79 21.77 -1.30
N ARG A 56 -2.68 21.55 -0.32
CA ARG A 56 -2.82 20.34 0.50
C ARG A 56 -2.48 19.12 -0.34
N ARG A 57 -1.20 18.73 -0.39
CA ARG A 57 -0.81 17.51 -1.09
C ARG A 57 -1.36 16.40 -0.24
N LYS A 58 -2.46 15.81 -0.73
CA LYS A 58 -3.08 14.66 -0.10
C LYS A 58 -2.02 13.60 0.07
N ARG A 59 -2.03 12.94 1.23
CA ARG A 59 -1.16 11.80 1.50
C ARG A 59 -1.21 10.84 0.32
N ARG A 60 -0.04 10.36 -0.10
CA ARG A 60 0.04 9.36 -1.14
C ARG A 60 0.52 8.03 -0.55
N TRP A 61 -0.36 7.04 -0.59
CA TRP A 61 -0.07 5.72 -0.06
C TRP A 61 0.83 4.93 -1.00
N CYS A 62 1.65 4.04 -0.43
CA CYS A 62 2.30 2.98 -1.17
C CYS A 62 1.59 1.66 -0.87
N VAL A 63 1.19 0.93 -1.90
CA VAL A 63 0.42 -0.32 -1.75
C VAL A 63 1.19 -1.47 -2.38
N PHE A 64 1.38 -2.53 -1.61
CA PHE A 64 1.95 -3.80 -2.06
C PHE A 64 0.85 -4.86 -2.10
N LEU A 65 0.61 -5.43 -3.27
CA LEU A 65 -0.39 -6.45 -3.50
C LEU A 65 0.26 -7.83 -3.59
N ALA A 66 -0.19 -8.74 -2.74
CA ALA A 66 0.17 -10.15 -2.80
C ALA A 66 -1.07 -11.01 -3.14
N PRO A 67 -0.95 -12.08 -3.93
CA PRO A 67 -2.08 -12.92 -4.31
C PRO A 67 -2.92 -13.49 -3.16
N THR A 68 -2.31 -13.76 -2.00
CA THR A 68 -2.97 -14.37 -0.84
C THR A 68 -2.62 -13.66 0.46
N GLY A 69 -3.49 -13.77 1.47
CA GLY A 69 -3.27 -13.19 2.80
C GLY A 69 -1.97 -13.66 3.48
N PRO A 70 -1.67 -14.97 3.53
CA PRO A 70 -0.42 -15.46 4.10
C PRO A 70 0.82 -14.90 3.40
N LEU A 71 0.78 -14.76 2.07
CA LEU A 71 1.89 -14.17 1.32
C LEU A 71 2.01 -12.67 1.61
N ALA A 72 0.89 -11.95 1.75
CA ALA A 72 0.90 -10.54 2.18
C ALA A 72 1.57 -10.37 3.55
N GLU A 73 1.29 -11.27 4.51
CA GLU A 73 1.95 -11.27 5.82
C GLU A 73 3.45 -11.52 5.73
N GLN A 74 3.85 -12.53 4.96
CA GLN A 74 5.26 -12.85 4.76
C GLN A 74 6.00 -11.67 4.12
N GLN A 75 5.45 -11.09 3.06
CA GLN A 75 6.07 -9.95 2.38
C GLN A 75 6.08 -8.70 3.26
N GLY A 76 5.01 -8.45 4.02
CA GLY A 76 4.96 -7.33 4.97
C GLY A 76 6.04 -7.40 6.05
N ALA A 77 6.30 -8.59 6.59
CA ALA A 77 7.40 -8.81 7.53
C ALA A 77 8.77 -8.52 6.90
N VAL A 78 9.00 -8.99 5.66
CA VAL A 78 10.24 -8.72 4.94
C VAL A 78 10.39 -7.22 4.65
N LEU A 79 9.35 -6.55 4.18
CA LEU A 79 9.38 -5.11 3.91
C LEU A 79 9.65 -4.30 5.18
N ALA A 80 9.03 -4.66 6.31
CA ALA A 80 9.25 -3.99 7.59
C ALA A 80 10.70 -4.12 8.09
N GLN A 81 11.40 -5.19 7.73
CA GLN A 81 12.82 -5.39 8.08
C GLN A 81 13.78 -4.65 7.15
N HIS A 82 13.36 -4.33 5.92
CA HIS A 82 14.26 -3.83 4.86
C HIS A 82 13.98 -2.38 4.45
N CYS A 83 12.89 -1.77 4.93
CA CYS A 83 12.53 -0.38 4.67
C CYS A 83 12.60 0.42 5.98
N ALA A 84 12.78 1.75 5.88
CA ALA A 84 12.71 2.65 7.04
C ALA A 84 11.24 2.87 7.49
N VAL A 85 10.61 1.80 7.99
CA VAL A 85 9.21 1.78 8.43
C VAL A 85 9.05 1.12 9.78
N GLU A 86 8.02 1.54 10.52
CA GLU A 86 7.59 0.87 11.75
C GLU A 86 6.24 0.15 11.55
N PRO A 87 6.02 -0.99 12.24
CA PRO A 87 4.72 -1.67 12.20
C PRO A 87 3.60 -0.80 12.79
N ALA A 88 2.53 -0.58 12.04
CA ALA A 88 1.38 0.20 12.48
C ALA A 88 0.54 -0.48 13.59
N ASP A 89 0.78 -1.77 13.84
CA ASP A 89 0.11 -2.58 14.86
C ASP A 89 0.77 -2.47 16.25
N ALA A 90 1.83 -1.68 16.40
CA ALA A 90 2.70 -1.66 17.59
C ALA A 90 2.18 -0.85 18.80
N GLU A 91 0.91 -0.40 18.82
CA GLU A 91 0.35 0.34 19.97
C GLU A 91 -0.52 -0.53 20.90
N SER A 92 -0.25 -0.35 22.19
CA SER A 92 -0.71 -1.06 23.39
C SER A 92 -2.22 -1.03 23.64
N GLU A 93 -2.68 -2.02 24.41
CA GLU A 93 -4.04 -2.22 24.94
C GLU A 93 -4.61 -0.98 25.65
N SER A 94 -5.34 -0.12 24.95
CA SER A 94 -6.28 0.82 25.59
C SER A 94 -7.23 1.49 24.59
N ASP A 95 -7.99 0.72 23.83
CA ASP A 95 -9.18 1.26 23.16
C ASP A 95 -10.31 0.26 23.36
N GLN A 96 -11.16 0.53 24.35
CA GLN A 96 -12.41 -0.20 24.61
C GLN A 96 -13.31 -0.13 23.37
N ASP A 97 -13.97 -1.26 23.09
CA ASP A 97 -14.99 -1.39 22.06
C ASP A 97 -16.09 -0.33 22.25
N ASP A 98 -16.20 0.61 21.31
CA ASP A 98 -17.34 1.53 21.25
C ASP A 98 -18.42 0.95 20.33
N PRO A 99 -19.65 0.73 20.82
CA PRO A 99 -20.72 0.12 20.05
C PRO A 99 -21.45 1.12 19.13
N GLN A 100 -21.85 0.64 17.95
CA GLN A 100 -22.87 1.14 17.01
C GLN A 100 -22.99 2.65 16.75
N GLU A 101 -22.73 3.03 15.49
CA GLU A 101 -23.23 4.26 14.86
C GLU A 101 -24.75 4.40 15.06
N SER A 102 -25.15 5.42 15.82
CA SER A 102 -26.47 6.03 15.74
C SER A 102 -26.33 7.55 15.58
N SER A 103 -27.29 8.09 14.85
CA SER A 103 -27.25 9.33 14.09
C SER A 103 -27.06 10.63 14.89
N ILE A 104 -26.50 11.63 14.20
CA ILE A 104 -26.95 13.04 14.02
C ILE A 104 -25.77 14.02 14.10
N GLY A 105 -25.54 14.73 12.99
CA GLY A 105 -25.02 16.11 12.96
C GLY A 105 -23.71 16.39 13.69
N GLY A 106 -22.57 16.10 13.05
CA GLY A 106 -21.28 16.62 13.48
C GLY A 106 -20.23 16.37 12.40
N GLN A 107 -19.57 17.43 11.92
CA GLN A 107 -18.42 17.28 11.01
C GLN A 107 -17.39 16.34 11.64
N PRO A 108 -16.71 15.45 10.88
CA PRO A 108 -15.77 14.54 11.47
C PRO A 108 -14.54 15.33 11.95
N LEU A 109 -14.46 15.54 13.27
CA LEU A 109 -13.22 15.87 13.96
C LEU A 109 -12.20 14.79 13.61
N ARG A 110 -11.23 15.14 12.77
CA ARG A 110 -10.03 14.33 12.50
C ARG A 110 -9.36 14.04 13.84
N LYS A 111 -9.59 12.85 14.40
CA LYS A 111 -8.90 12.41 15.61
C LYS A 111 -7.40 12.41 15.32
N ILE A 112 -6.71 13.27 16.05
CA ILE A 112 -5.29 13.57 15.97
C ILE A 112 -4.48 12.31 16.26
N ARG A 113 -3.36 12.14 15.55
CA ARG A 113 -2.38 11.08 15.77
C ARG A 113 -1.97 11.05 17.25
N SER A 114 -2.17 9.91 17.92
CA SER A 114 -1.38 9.60 19.12
C SER A 114 0.10 9.58 18.72
N PRO A 115 1.00 10.22 19.48
CA PRO A 115 2.42 10.21 19.17
C PRO A 115 3.00 8.85 19.56
N GLY A 116 3.12 7.96 18.58
CA GLY A 116 4.07 6.86 18.63
C GLY A 116 5.50 7.41 18.65
N SER A 117 6.35 6.76 19.43
CA SER A 117 7.74 7.10 19.76
C SER A 117 8.58 7.76 18.66
N GLY A 118 8.92 9.04 18.84
CA GLY A 118 10.25 9.59 18.57
C GLY A 118 10.67 9.94 17.13
N ASP A 119 10.58 9.03 16.16
CA ASP A 119 11.48 9.10 14.98
C ASP A 119 10.81 9.52 13.66
N GLY A 120 9.50 9.78 13.62
CA GLY A 120 8.82 10.27 12.41
C GLY A 120 8.85 9.33 11.20
N LEU A 121 9.20 8.05 11.41
CA LEU A 121 9.27 7.02 10.39
C LEU A 121 7.90 6.74 9.75
N ALA A 122 7.93 6.23 8.52
CA ALA A 122 6.71 5.82 7.81
C ALA A 122 6.14 4.55 8.44
N ARG A 123 4.81 4.38 8.42
CA ARG A 123 4.16 3.22 9.04
C ARG A 123 3.72 2.19 8.02
N ILE A 124 4.04 0.91 8.27
CA ILE A 124 3.61 -0.22 7.44
C ILE A 124 2.53 -1.04 8.15
N GLY A 125 1.43 -1.33 7.44
CA GLY A 125 0.35 -2.19 7.94
C GLY A 125 0.05 -3.32 6.96
N VAL A 126 -0.18 -4.53 7.50
CA VAL A 126 -0.65 -5.67 6.71
C VAL A 126 -2.15 -5.85 6.96
N LEU A 127 -2.95 -5.72 5.90
CA LEU A 127 -4.41 -5.86 6.01
C LEU A 127 -4.79 -7.32 5.78
N ARG A 128 -5.64 -7.81 6.68
CA ARG A 128 -6.27 -9.12 6.57
C ARG A 128 -7.73 -8.92 6.20
N GLY A 129 -8.27 -9.81 5.37
CA GLY A 129 -9.72 -9.89 5.19
C GLY A 129 -10.41 -10.29 6.49
N GLN A 130 -11.74 -10.19 6.54
CA GLN A 130 -12.55 -10.67 7.66
C GLN A 130 -12.48 -12.21 7.79
N GLN A 131 -11.33 -12.77 8.15
CA GLN A 131 -11.30 -14.09 8.75
C GLN A 131 -11.44 -13.89 10.26
N ARG A 132 -12.49 -14.48 10.85
CA ARG A 132 -12.69 -14.53 12.31
C ARG A 132 -11.41 -15.06 12.95
N LEU A 133 -10.66 -14.20 13.62
CA LEU A 133 -9.59 -14.63 14.50
C LEU A 133 -10.21 -15.40 15.66
N GLY A 134 -9.72 -16.62 15.87
CA GLY A 134 -10.05 -17.40 17.07
C GLY A 134 -9.55 -16.71 18.35
N PRO A 135 -10.04 -17.11 19.53
CA PRO A 135 -9.98 -16.31 20.75
C PRO A 135 -8.60 -16.16 21.42
N LYS A 136 -7.50 -16.62 20.82
CA LYS A 136 -6.19 -16.69 21.52
C LYS A 136 -5.05 -16.20 20.62
N GLY A 137 -4.51 -15.02 20.94
CA GLY A 137 -3.25 -14.50 20.37
C GLY A 137 -3.37 -13.53 19.19
N ALA A 138 -4.55 -12.91 18.98
CA ALA A 138 -4.79 -12.00 17.88
C ALA A 138 -3.89 -10.75 17.97
N ARG A 139 -2.78 -10.73 17.22
CA ARG A 139 -2.22 -9.45 16.74
C ARG A 139 -3.38 -8.72 16.06
N ARG A 140 -3.79 -7.58 16.61
CA ARG A 140 -4.99 -6.85 16.16
C ARG A 140 -4.73 -6.40 14.73
N CYS A 141 -5.33 -7.09 13.76
CA CYS A 141 -5.17 -6.75 12.35
C CYS A 141 -5.85 -5.41 12.06
N LEU A 142 -5.16 -4.50 11.38
CA LEU A 142 -5.78 -3.30 10.84
C LEU A 142 -6.80 -3.73 9.77
N SER A 143 -8.06 -3.35 9.96
CA SER A 143 -9.14 -3.59 8.99
C SER A 143 -9.83 -2.28 8.61
N GLY A 144 -10.29 -2.24 7.36
CA GLY A 144 -11.11 -1.15 6.82
C GLY A 144 -10.39 0.20 6.73
N LYS A 145 -11.20 1.28 6.79
CA LYS A 145 -10.76 2.68 6.59
C LYS A 145 -9.64 3.12 7.54
N ARG A 146 -9.62 2.65 8.79
CA ARG A 146 -8.64 3.07 9.81
C ARG A 146 -7.21 2.74 9.41
N ALA A 147 -7.01 1.66 8.66
CA ALA A 147 -5.68 1.27 8.20
C ALA A 147 -5.06 2.33 7.28
N TRP A 148 -5.87 2.94 6.41
CA TRP A 148 -5.47 4.01 5.50
C TRP A 148 -5.09 5.30 6.25
N ASP A 149 -5.75 5.60 7.37
CA ASP A 149 -5.41 6.78 8.19
C ASP A 149 -4.10 6.59 8.96
N ARG A 150 -3.80 5.34 9.35
CA ARG A 150 -2.66 5.00 10.18
C ARG A 150 -1.40 4.71 9.37
N CYS A 151 -1.49 4.08 8.20
CA CYS A 151 -0.32 3.61 7.48
C CYS A 151 0.09 4.54 6.32
N ASP A 152 1.38 4.54 6.00
CA ASP A 152 1.92 5.10 4.75
C ASP A 152 2.14 3.99 3.72
N VAL A 153 2.46 2.77 4.19
CA VAL A 153 2.60 1.55 3.39
C VAL A 153 1.53 0.54 3.79
N LEU A 154 0.84 -0.02 2.82
CA LEU A 154 -0.17 -1.05 3.04
C LEU A 154 0.15 -2.29 2.22
N VAL A 155 0.17 -3.44 2.90
CA VAL A 155 0.37 -4.75 2.26
C VAL A 155 -0.94 -5.52 2.35
N MET A 156 -1.50 -5.95 1.22
CA MET A 156 -2.85 -6.55 1.19
C MET A 156 -3.06 -7.43 -0.03
N THR A 157 -4.23 -8.08 -0.11
CA THR A 157 -4.67 -8.78 -1.32
C THR A 157 -5.36 -7.82 -2.30
N PRO A 158 -5.45 -8.16 -3.60
CA PRO A 158 -6.13 -7.34 -4.60
C PRO A 158 -7.61 -7.10 -4.27
N ASP A 159 -8.28 -8.09 -3.68
CA ASP A 159 -9.68 -8.00 -3.26
C ASP A 159 -9.88 -6.89 -2.23
N LEU A 160 -8.98 -6.76 -1.26
CA LEU A 160 -9.06 -5.71 -0.22
C LEU A 160 -8.84 -4.31 -0.79
N LEU A 161 -7.94 -4.17 -1.76
CA LEU A 161 -7.76 -2.89 -2.45
C LEU A 161 -8.99 -2.55 -3.30
N LEU A 162 -9.55 -3.55 -4.00
CA LEU A 162 -10.76 -3.37 -4.79
C LEU A 162 -11.92 -2.93 -3.91
N ASP A 163 -12.13 -3.57 -2.76
CA ASP A 163 -13.14 -3.17 -1.77
C ASP A 163 -12.91 -1.74 -1.29
N ALA A 164 -11.67 -1.36 -0.95
CA ALA A 164 -11.36 -0.01 -0.50
C ALA A 164 -11.66 1.07 -1.57
N LEU A 165 -11.42 0.75 -2.85
CA LEU A 165 -11.73 1.62 -3.98
C LEU A 165 -13.23 1.72 -4.25
N VAL A 166 -13.96 0.59 -4.17
CA VAL A 166 -15.43 0.54 -4.36
C VAL A 166 -16.15 1.33 -3.26
N HIS A 167 -15.72 1.20 -2.00
CA HIS A 167 -16.30 1.92 -0.86
C HIS A 167 -15.78 3.36 -0.72
N ALA A 168 -14.96 3.83 -1.68
CA ALA A 168 -14.37 5.17 -1.70
C ALA A 168 -13.59 5.53 -0.41
N TRP A 169 -12.98 4.56 0.26
CA TRP A 169 -12.07 4.82 1.39
C TRP A 169 -10.76 5.44 0.91
N VAL A 170 -10.34 5.06 -0.30
CA VAL A 170 -9.19 5.61 -1.01
C VAL A 170 -9.56 5.81 -2.48
N ARG A 171 -8.97 6.80 -3.12
CA ARG A 171 -9.02 6.96 -4.58
C ARG A 171 -7.70 6.51 -5.18
N LEU A 172 -7.73 5.95 -6.39
CA LEU A 172 -6.51 5.47 -7.04
C LEU A 172 -5.45 6.59 -7.22
N GLU A 173 -5.90 7.83 -7.44
CA GLU A 173 -5.03 9.01 -7.54
C GLU A 173 -4.38 9.46 -6.22
N GLU A 174 -4.76 8.85 -5.11
CA GLU A 174 -4.13 9.02 -3.80
C GLU A 174 -3.10 7.91 -3.51
N ILE A 175 -2.88 6.98 -4.45
CA ILE A 175 -1.80 6.00 -4.37
C ILE A 175 -0.62 6.55 -5.19
N ALA A 176 0.57 6.62 -4.59
CA ALA A 176 1.80 6.99 -5.30
C ALA A 176 2.42 5.79 -6.02
N LEU A 177 2.46 4.65 -5.34
CA LEU A 177 3.14 3.45 -5.80
C LEU A 177 2.25 2.23 -5.56
N LEU A 178 2.09 1.42 -6.60
CA LEU A 178 1.38 0.15 -6.58
C LEU A 178 2.34 -0.96 -7.02
N ILE A 179 2.68 -1.86 -6.09
CA ILE A 179 3.54 -3.02 -6.34
C ILE A 179 2.65 -4.26 -6.47
N LEU A 180 2.80 -5.02 -7.55
CA LEU A 180 2.05 -6.24 -7.82
C LEU A 180 3.00 -7.43 -7.72
N ASP A 181 2.87 -8.24 -6.68
CA ASP A 181 3.61 -9.51 -6.58
C ASP A 181 2.88 -10.62 -7.32
N GLU A 182 3.67 -11.55 -7.86
CA GLU A 182 3.23 -12.64 -8.74
C GLU A 182 2.27 -12.19 -9.84
N ALA A 183 2.70 -11.17 -10.59
CA ALA A 183 1.95 -10.55 -11.68
C ALA A 183 1.54 -11.53 -12.80
N HIS A 184 2.12 -12.73 -12.88
CA HIS A 184 1.61 -13.78 -13.76
C HIS A 184 0.16 -14.19 -13.42
N SER A 185 -0.24 -14.03 -12.15
CA SER A 185 -1.60 -14.32 -11.65
C SER A 185 -2.64 -13.28 -12.10
N LEU A 186 -2.23 -12.14 -12.66
CA LEU A 186 -3.14 -11.06 -13.13
C LEU A 186 -4.18 -11.56 -14.14
N ARG A 187 -3.88 -12.60 -14.92
CA ARG A 187 -4.80 -13.13 -15.94
C ARG A 187 -5.91 -14.03 -15.39
N GLY A 188 -5.67 -14.67 -14.26
CA GLY A 188 -6.65 -15.55 -13.60
C GLY A 188 -7.37 -14.89 -12.42
N ASN A 189 -6.82 -13.79 -11.89
CA ASN A 189 -7.38 -13.11 -10.74
C ASN A 189 -8.36 -12.02 -11.17
N ALA A 190 -9.65 -12.25 -10.89
CA ALA A 190 -10.73 -11.34 -11.24
C ALA A 190 -10.58 -9.95 -10.59
N ALA A 191 -10.09 -9.88 -9.34
CA ALA A 191 -9.91 -8.62 -8.63
C ALA A 191 -8.82 -7.75 -9.26
N TYR A 192 -7.67 -8.35 -9.63
CA TYR A 192 -6.63 -7.63 -10.38
C TYR A 192 -7.12 -7.12 -11.73
N ALA A 193 -7.82 -7.96 -12.51
CA ALA A 193 -8.36 -7.56 -13.80
C ALA A 193 -9.39 -6.43 -13.68
N LEU A 194 -10.26 -6.48 -12.66
CA LEU A 194 -11.22 -5.42 -12.35
C LEU A 194 -10.52 -4.14 -11.91
N LEU A 195 -9.53 -4.23 -11.02
CA LEU A 195 -8.74 -3.09 -10.57
C LEU A 195 -8.09 -2.37 -11.76
N MET A 196 -7.43 -3.12 -12.64
CA MET A 196 -6.77 -2.55 -13.81
C MET A 196 -7.77 -1.96 -14.82
N ARG A 197 -8.87 -2.65 -15.11
CA ARG A 197 -9.84 -2.20 -16.12
C ARG A 197 -10.73 -1.05 -15.63
N ARG A 198 -11.22 -1.11 -14.40
CA ARG A 198 -12.24 -0.19 -13.87
C ARG A 198 -11.68 1.02 -13.14
N PHE A 199 -10.49 0.89 -12.54
CA PHE A 199 -9.87 1.98 -11.78
C PHE A 199 -8.63 2.50 -12.49
N TYR A 200 -7.65 1.64 -12.77
CA TYR A 200 -6.40 2.11 -13.39
C TYR A 200 -6.61 2.65 -14.81
N GLY A 201 -7.32 1.90 -15.66
CA GLY A 201 -7.58 2.26 -17.05
C GLY A 201 -8.45 3.50 -17.23
N THR A 202 -9.34 3.78 -16.28
CA THR A 202 -10.26 4.94 -16.31
C THR A 202 -9.65 6.19 -15.65
N THR A 203 -8.62 6.04 -14.82
CA THR A 203 -7.91 7.17 -14.20
C THR A 203 -7.04 7.88 -15.23
N HIS A 204 -7.02 9.22 -15.20
CA HIS A 204 -6.18 10.04 -16.08
C HIS A 204 -4.69 9.65 -15.95
N PRO A 205 -3.91 9.51 -17.04
CA PRO A 205 -2.54 9.01 -17.01
C PRO A 205 -1.63 9.71 -15.98
N GLU A 206 -1.72 11.03 -15.86
CA GLU A 206 -0.91 11.84 -14.92
C GLU A 206 -1.25 11.63 -13.45
N LYS A 207 -2.42 11.08 -13.17
CA LYS A 207 -2.93 10.82 -11.82
C LYS A 207 -2.79 9.35 -11.41
N ARG A 208 -2.29 8.50 -12.30
CA ARG A 208 -2.12 7.07 -12.01
C ARG A 208 -0.95 6.85 -11.04
N PRO A 209 -1.06 5.85 -10.15
CA PRO A 209 0.09 5.41 -9.38
C PRO A 209 1.18 4.87 -10.31
N ARG A 210 2.44 4.99 -9.88
CA ARG A 210 3.54 4.22 -10.45
C ARG A 210 3.30 2.74 -10.18
N VAL A 211 3.54 1.89 -11.19
CA VAL A 211 3.30 0.45 -11.09
C VAL A 211 4.59 -0.33 -11.26
N LEU A 212 4.95 -1.12 -10.25
CA LEU A 212 5.98 -2.15 -10.34
C LEU A 212 5.29 -3.51 -10.27
N ALA A 213 5.42 -4.32 -11.31
CA ALA A 213 4.92 -5.68 -11.34
C ALA A 213 6.10 -6.66 -11.27
N LEU A 214 6.04 -7.62 -10.35
CA LEU A 214 7.05 -8.65 -10.15
C LEU A 214 6.49 -10.00 -10.55
N SER A 215 7.22 -10.78 -11.35
CA SER A 215 6.81 -12.13 -11.73
C SER A 215 7.98 -13.11 -11.78
N ALA A 216 7.75 -14.34 -11.31
CA ALA A 216 8.66 -15.48 -11.50
C ALA A 216 8.67 -16.05 -12.91
N SER A 217 7.57 -15.88 -13.63
CA SER A 217 7.32 -16.57 -14.89
C SER A 217 7.03 -15.56 -15.99
N PRO A 218 7.58 -15.74 -17.21
CA PRO A 218 7.16 -14.96 -18.36
C PRO A 218 5.67 -15.17 -18.58
N LEU A 219 4.97 -14.08 -18.93
CA LEU A 219 3.57 -14.17 -19.31
C LEU A 219 3.49 -15.06 -20.56
N SER A 220 3.06 -16.34 -20.43
CA SER A 220 2.70 -17.15 -21.60
C SER A 220 1.66 -16.41 -22.43
N GLY A 221 2.09 -15.80 -23.53
CA GLY A 221 1.19 -15.21 -24.50
C GLY A 221 0.49 -16.36 -25.23
N ARG A 222 -0.84 -16.32 -25.33
CA ARG A 222 -1.48 -17.07 -26.42
C ARG A 222 -0.90 -16.49 -27.71
N SER A 223 -0.03 -17.24 -28.38
CA SER A 223 0.23 -17.00 -29.80
C SER A 223 -1.12 -17.13 -30.49
N GLY A 224 -1.66 -16.02 -30.99
CA GLY A 224 -2.81 -16.05 -31.88
C GLY A 224 -2.42 -16.88 -33.10
N LYS A 225 -3.15 -17.97 -33.31
CA LYS A 225 -3.31 -18.56 -34.64
C LYS A 225 -4.45 -17.83 -35.34
#